data_AF-A0A840CQJ7-F1
#
_entry.id   AF-A0A840CQJ7-F1
#
_cell.length_a   1.000
_cell.length_b   1.000
_cell.length_c   1.000
_cell.angle_alpha   90.00
_cell.angle_beta   90.00
_cell.angle_gamma   90.00
#
_symmetry.space_group_name_H-M   'P 1'
#
loop_
_entity.id
_entity.type
_entity.pdbx_description
1 polymer ?
#
loop_
_entity_poly.entity_id
_entity_poly.type
_entity_poly.pdbx_seq_one_letter_code
_entity_poly.pdbx_strand_id
1 'polypeptide(L)' 'MCGHRDLSPDLNRNGEVEPEEWIKACPCFDVQAEFGTPSTT' A
#
# COMPACT_ATOMS: atom_id res chain seq x y z
N MET A 1 -6.84 6.18 -13.16
CA MET A 1 -6.00 5.88 -11.97
C MET A 1 -6.49 4.56 -11.43
N CYS A 2 -5.60 3.55 -11.35
CA CYS A 2 -5.90 2.31 -10.63
C CYS A 2 -6.11 2.61 -9.14
N GLY A 3 -7.04 1.90 -8.50
CA GLY A 3 -7.21 1.98 -7.05
C GLY A 3 -6.08 1.23 -6.33
N HIS A 4 -5.90 1.47 -5.03
CA HIS A 4 -4.90 0.77 -4.21
C HIS A 4 -5.08 -0.76 -4.23
N ARG A 5 -6.29 -1.22 -4.53
CA ARG A 5 -6.69 -2.63 -4.56
C ARG A 5 -6.13 -3.35 -5.79
N ASP A 6 -5.99 -2.64 -6.92
CA ASP A 6 -5.44 -3.19 -8.16
C ASP A 6 -3.92 -3.43 -8.06
N LEU A 7 -3.27 -2.85 -7.04
CA LEU A 7 -1.82 -2.92 -6.81
C LEU A 7 -1.45 -3.96 -5.74
N SER A 8 -2.43 -4.66 -5.19
CA SER A 8 -2.17 -5.77 -4.26
C SER A 8 -1.67 -6.99 -5.05
N PRO A 9 -0.53 -7.60 -4.67
CA PRO A 9 0.02 -8.74 -5.39
C PRO A 9 -0.73 -10.03 -5.05
N ASP A 10 -0.86 -10.91 -6.04
CA ASP A 10 -1.27 -12.31 -5.83
C ASP A 10 -0.03 -13.11 -5.38
N LEU A 11 0.04 -13.40 -4.07
CA LEU A 11 1.20 -14.03 -3.43
C LEU A 11 1.20 -15.54 -3.67
N ASN A 12 0.01 -16.16 -3.71
CA ASN A 12 -0.15 -17.60 -3.85
C ASN A 12 -0.34 -18.07 -5.31
N ARG A 13 -0.51 -17.12 -6.26
CA ARG A 13 -0.63 -17.31 -7.71
C ARG A 13 -1.89 -18.07 -8.14
N ASN A 14 -2.99 -17.89 -7.41
CA ASN A 14 -4.28 -18.53 -7.72
C ASN A 14 -5.16 -17.70 -8.69
N GLY A 15 -4.78 -16.46 -9.00
CA GLY A 15 -5.51 -15.55 -9.88
C GLY A 15 -6.55 -14.67 -9.18
N GLU A 16 -6.68 -14.75 -7.85
CA GLU A 16 -7.58 -13.95 -7.03
C GLU A 16 -6.82 -13.33 -5.85
N VAL A 17 -6.92 -12.01 -5.66
CA VAL A 17 -6.27 -11.34 -4.52
C VAL A 17 -7.17 -11.42 -3.28
N GLU A 18 -6.76 -12.24 -2.31
CA GLU A 18 -7.49 -12.50 -1.07
C GLU A 18 -7.30 -11.38 -0.03
N PRO A 19 -8.20 -11.24 0.97
CA PRO A 19 -8.14 -10.20 2.00
C PRO A 19 -6.83 -10.08 2.77
N GLU A 20 -6.13 -11.21 2.87
CA GLU A 20 -4.84 -11.38 3.51
C GLU A 20 -3.71 -10.69 2.73
N GLU A 21 -3.87 -10.61 1.41
CA GLU A 21 -2.89 -10.14 0.44
C GLU A 21 -3.08 -8.64 0.12
N TRP A 22 -4.13 -8.02 0.66
CA TRP A 22 -4.43 -6.61 0.42
C TRP A 22 -3.38 -5.70 1.05
N ILE A 23 -2.72 -4.92 0.21
CA ILE A 23 -1.84 -3.84 0.66
C ILE A 23 -2.71 -2.67 1.14
N LYS A 24 -2.57 -2.33 2.42
CA LYS A 24 -3.25 -1.19 3.07
C LYS A 24 -2.49 0.13 2.88
N ALA A 25 -1.25 0.06 2.41
CA ALA A 25 -0.44 1.23 2.08
C ALA A 25 -0.80 1.73 0.66
N CYS A 26 -1.09 3.01 0.53
CA CYS A 26 -1.23 3.62 -0.79
C CYS A 26 0.18 3.80 -1.38
N PRO A 27 0.51 3.21 -2.54
CA PRO A 27 1.83 3.42 -3.15
C PRO A 27 2.02 4.86 -3.66
N CYS A 28 0.95 5.66 -3.70
CA CYS A 28 0.97 7.05 -4.11
C CYS A 28 0.95 8.04 -2.92
N PHE A 29 0.84 7.58 -1.67
CA PHE A 29 0.67 8.47 -0.53
C PHE A 29 1.35 7.90 0.72
N ASP A 30 2.42 8.57 1.15
CA ASP A 30 3.17 8.25 2.37
C ASP A 30 3.00 9.38 3.39
N VAL A 31 2.26 9.12 4.47
CA VAL A 31 1.97 10.11 5.52
C VAL A 31 3.24 10.58 6.24
N GLN A 32 4.28 9.75 6.34
CA GLN A 32 5.53 10.16 6.98
C GLN A 32 6.32 11.12 6.09
N ALA A 33 6.30 10.92 4.77
CA ALA A 33 6.90 11.87 3.83
C ALA A 33 6.12 13.19 3.78
N GLU A 34 4.79 13.11 3.81
CA GLU A 34 3.92 14.29 3.68
C GLU A 34 3.78 15.09 4.99
N PHE A 35 3.82 14.44 6.15
CA PHE A 35 3.57 15.05 7.47
C PHE A 35 4.66 14.81 8.50
N GLY A 36 5.79 14.21 8.10
CA GLY A 36 6.92 13.95 8.99
C GLY A 36 7.29 15.21 9.78
N THR A 37 6.94 15.22 11.06
CA THR A 37 7.41 16.25 11.98
C THR A 37 8.94 16.24 11.92
N PRO A 38 9.63 17.39 11.84
CA PRO A 38 11.08 17.40 11.91
C PRO A 38 11.48 16.74 13.22
N SER A 39 11.94 15.49 13.14
CA SER A 39 12.48 14.78 14.29
C SER A 39 13.68 15.57 14.77
N THR A 40 13.49 16.33 15.84
CA THR A 40 14.54 16.99 16.59
C THR A 40 15.63 15.97 16.96
N THR A 41 16.81 16.21 16.41
CA THR A 41 18.18 15.89 16.89
C THR A 41 18.49 14.46 17.29
#